data_AF-A0A9W7D957-F1
#
_entry.id   AF-A0A9W7D957-F1
#
_cell.length_a   1.000
_cell.length_b   1.000
_cell.length_c   1.000
_cell.angle_alpha   90.00
_cell.angle_beta   90.00
_cell.angle_gamma   90.00
#
_symmetry.space_group_name_H-M   'P 1'
#
loop_
_entity.id
_entity.type
_entity.pdbx_description
1 polymer ?
#
loop_
_entity_poly.entity_id
_entity_poly.type
_entity_poly.pdbx_seq_one_letter_code
_entity_poly.pdbx_strand_id
1 'polypeptide(L)'
;MTPRLKDYGREMTAQGLKPARIHRGMARTFGLSESEMPTLRQVQWFVSSYTKKSPLHWNDDYDDILDQIDQLANGHGISDTQPFSF
;
A
#
# COMPACT_ATOMS: atom_id res chain seq x y z
N MET A 1 3.07 5.95 -16.74
CA MET A 1 1.89 6.79 -16.37
C MET A 1 1.87 8.06 -17.18
N THR A 2 0.79 8.30 -17.93
CA THR A 2 0.55 9.53 -18.70
C THR A 2 0.34 10.74 -17.76
N PRO A 3 0.50 11.98 -18.23
CA PRO A 3 0.29 13.18 -17.40
C PRO A 3 -1.10 13.22 -16.74
N ARG A 4 -2.16 12.93 -17.49
CA ARG A 4 -3.55 12.91 -16.97
C ARG A 4 -3.76 11.91 -15.84
N LEU A 5 -3.14 10.72 -15.92
CA LEU A 5 -3.21 9.74 -14.84
C LEU A 5 -2.43 10.19 -13.61
N LYS A 6 -1.32 10.92 -13.80
CA LYS A 6 -0.59 11.50 -12.67
C LYS A 6 -1.39 12.62 -11.99
N ASP A 7 -2.10 13.44 -12.75
CA ASP A 7 -3.00 14.47 -12.20
C ASP A 7 -4.09 13.84 -11.35
N TYR A 8 -4.80 12.86 -11.89
CA TYR A 8 -5.81 12.10 -11.16
C TYR A 8 -5.23 11.42 -9.91
N GLY A 9 -4.07 10.77 -10.05
CA GLY A 9 -3.40 10.12 -8.92
C GLY A 9 -3.08 11.10 -7.79
N ARG A 10 -2.62 12.32 -8.11
CA ARG A 10 -2.38 13.37 -7.11
C ARG A 10 -3.67 13.80 -6.42
N GLU A 11 -4.72 14.05 -7.18
CA GLU A 11 -6.01 14.49 -6.64
C GLU A 11 -6.60 13.44 -5.68
N MET A 12 -6.62 12.17 -6.09
CA MET A 12 -7.13 11.10 -5.26
C MET A 12 -6.24 10.84 -4.03
N THR A 13 -4.92 11.00 -4.17
CA THR A 13 -4.00 10.92 -3.02
C THR A 13 -4.24 12.05 -2.03
N ALA A 14 -4.50 13.27 -2.52
CA ALA A 14 -4.85 14.42 -1.67
C ALA A 14 -6.18 14.21 -0.93
N GLN A 15 -7.11 13.45 -1.51
CA GLN A 15 -8.34 12.98 -0.86
C GLN A 15 -8.12 11.79 0.09
N GLY A 16 -6.89 11.28 0.20
CA GLY A 16 -6.51 10.22 1.12
C GLY A 16 -6.84 8.80 0.64
N LEU A 17 -7.06 8.60 -0.66
CA LEU A 17 -7.33 7.27 -1.20
C LEU A 17 -6.05 6.41 -1.24
N LYS A 18 -6.19 5.13 -0.89
CA LYS A 18 -5.11 4.13 -1.00
C LYS A 18 -4.77 3.82 -2.48
N PRO A 19 -3.51 3.47 -2.82
CA PRO A 19 -3.08 3.22 -4.20
C PRO A 19 -3.94 2.21 -4.97
N ALA A 20 -4.37 1.10 -4.37
CA ALA A 20 -5.25 0.13 -5.03
C ALA A 20 -6.62 0.70 -5.42
N ARG A 21 -7.13 1.66 -4.64
CA ARG A 21 -8.39 2.35 -4.95
C ARG A 21 -8.19 3.34 -6.08
N ILE A 22 -7.06 4.06 -6.08
CA ILE A 22 -6.67 4.97 -7.17
C ILE A 22 -6.51 4.20 -8.49
N HIS A 23 -5.80 3.07 -8.47
CA HIS A 23 -5.61 2.19 -9.63
C HIS A 23 -6.94 1.73 -10.23
N ARG A 24 -7.87 1.23 -9.40
CA ARG A 24 -9.22 0.85 -9.86
C ARG A 24 -10.04 2.04 -10.38
N GLY A 25 -9.88 3.20 -9.75
CA GLY A 25 -10.50 4.45 -10.19
C GLY A 25 -10.01 4.89 -11.58
N MET A 26 -8.72 4.71 -11.89
CA MET A 26 -8.14 5.05 -13.20
C MET A 26 -8.79 4.25 -14.33
N ALA A 27 -8.94 2.93 -14.19
CA ALA A 27 -9.60 2.10 -15.21
C ALA A 27 -11.03 2.59 -15.51
N ARG A 28 -11.80 2.88 -14.46
CA ARG A 28 -13.20 3.33 -14.60
C ARG A 28 -13.33 4.74 -15.18
N THR A 29 -12.47 5.65 -14.74
CA THR A 29 -12.55 7.08 -15.07
C THR A 29 -12.06 7.36 -16.49
N PHE A 30 -11.02 6.63 -16.93
CA PHE A 30 -10.38 6.87 -18.23
C PHE A 30 -10.69 5.79 -19.26
N GLY A 31 -11.51 4.79 -18.93
CA GLY A 31 -11.89 3.71 -19.85
C GLY A 31 -10.69 2.94 -20.41
N LEU A 32 -9.64 2.79 -19.61
CA LEU A 32 -8.36 2.23 -20.06
C LEU A 32 -8.50 0.73 -20.34
N SER A 33 -7.90 0.29 -21.44
CA SER A 33 -7.63 -1.14 -21.66
C SER A 33 -6.51 -1.63 -20.73
N GLU A 34 -6.39 -2.95 -20.55
CA GLU A 34 -5.38 -3.56 -19.67
C GLU A 34 -3.95 -3.18 -20.07
N SER A 35 -3.67 -3.00 -21.37
CA SER A 35 -2.35 -2.60 -21.89
C SER A 35 -2.01 -1.13 -21.65
N GLU A 36 -3.02 -0.27 -21.50
CA GLU A 36 -2.86 1.16 -21.21
C GLU A 36 -2.86 1.46 -19.71
N MET A 37 -3.30 0.48 -18.91
CA MET A 37 -3.41 0.61 -17.46
C MET A 37 -2.00 0.57 -16.83
N PRO A 38 -1.64 1.58 -16.01
CA PRO A 38 -0.42 1.49 -15.23
C PRO A 38 -0.56 0.35 -14.22
N THR A 39 0.51 -0.39 -13.97
CA THR A 39 0.45 -1.47 -12.98
C THR A 39 0.23 -0.91 -11.56
N LEU A 40 -0.39 -1.70 -10.69
CA LEU A 40 -0.59 -1.29 -9.28
C LEU A 40 0.72 -0.84 -8.63
N ARG A 41 1.83 -1.54 -8.89
CA ARG A 41 3.15 -1.18 -8.40
C ARG A 41 3.59 0.21 -8.88
N GLN A 42 3.34 0.56 -10.15
CA GLN A 42 3.64 1.91 -10.65
C GLN A 42 2.83 3.00 -9.94
N VAL A 43 1.56 2.72 -9.64
CA VAL A 43 0.69 3.64 -8.89
C VAL A 43 1.19 3.78 -7.44
N GLN A 44 1.53 2.68 -6.77
CA GLN A 44 2.11 2.70 -5.42
C GLN A 44 3.38 3.54 -5.36
N TRP A 45 4.36 3.29 -6.24
CA TRP A 45 5.57 4.09 -6.32
C TRP A 45 5.30 5.58 -6.55
N PHE A 46 4.35 5.89 -7.43
CA PHE A 46 3.96 7.27 -7.70
C PHE A 46 3.36 7.95 -6.48
N VAL A 47 2.39 7.31 -5.81
CA VAL A 47 1.73 7.82 -4.60
C VAL A 47 2.77 8.04 -3.49
N SER A 48 3.59 7.04 -3.19
CA SER A 48 4.65 7.13 -2.18
C SER A 48 5.68 8.22 -2.48
N SER A 49 6.01 8.46 -3.76
CA SER A 49 6.92 9.55 -4.15
C SER A 49 6.30 10.94 -3.98
N TYR A 50 4.98 11.06 -4.08
CA TYR A 50 4.25 12.32 -3.97
C TYR A 50 3.95 12.69 -2.51
N THR A 51 3.55 11.71 -1.70
CA THR A 51 3.40 11.89 -0.26
C THR A 51 4.79 11.92 0.37
N LYS A 52 5.34 13.10 0.67
CA LYS A 52 6.62 13.27 1.39
C LYS A 52 6.70 12.57 2.77
N LYS A 53 5.62 11.91 3.21
CA LYS A 53 5.56 11.11 4.44
C LYS A 53 5.96 9.67 4.13
N SER A 54 6.72 9.06 5.04
CA SER A 54 7.38 7.75 4.92
C SER A 54 6.72 6.78 3.91
N PRO A 55 7.48 6.29 2.91
CA PRO A 55 6.99 5.37 1.88
C PRO A 55 6.23 4.14 2.41
N LEU A 56 6.49 3.75 3.66
CA LEU A 56 5.87 2.59 4.30
C LEU A 56 4.35 2.75 4.53
N HIS A 57 3.90 3.89 5.04
CA HIS A 57 2.53 4.05 5.57
C HIS A 57 1.43 4.05 4.49
N TRP A 58 1.80 4.26 3.23
CA TRP A 58 0.85 4.40 2.12
C TRP A 58 0.86 3.18 1.18
N ASN A 59 1.51 2.09 1.56
CA ASN A 59 1.33 0.81 0.89
C ASN A 59 -0.04 0.23 1.30
N ASP A 60 -0.72 -0.41 0.34
CA ASP A 60 -2.02 -1.04 0.58
C ASP A 60 -1.95 -2.09 1.70
N ASP A 61 -0.80 -2.76 1.81
CA ASP A 61 -0.53 -3.85 2.76
C ASP A 61 0.05 -3.38 4.11
N TYR A 62 0.19 -2.06 4.33
CA TYR A 62 0.90 -1.54 5.51
C TYR A 62 0.27 -1.99 6.83
N ASP A 63 -1.07 -1.85 6.93
CA ASP A 63 -1.81 -2.24 8.12
C ASP A 63 -1.73 -3.76 8.34
N ASP A 64 -1.82 -4.55 7.27
CA ASP A 64 -1.76 -6.02 7.32
C ASP A 64 -0.37 -6.53 7.70
N ILE A 65 0.70 -5.86 7.27
CA ILE A 65 2.08 -6.17 7.66
C ILE A 65 2.30 -5.80 9.13
N LEU A 66 1.79 -4.65 9.58
CA LEU A 66 1.87 -4.26 10.99
C LEU A 66 1.13 -5.25 11.89
N ASP A 67 -0.07 -5.68 11.48
CA ASP A 67 -0.85 -6.68 12.21
C ASP A 67 -0.12 -8.03 12.25
N GLN A 68 0.49 -8.47 11.15
CA GLN A 68 1.35 -9.67 11.15
C GLN A 68 2.56 -9.53 12.08
N ILE A 69 3.22 -8.37 12.12
CA ILE A 69 4.34 -8.13 13.03
C ILE A 69 3.87 -8.17 14.48
N ASP A 70 2.73 -7.56 14.79
CA ASP A 70 2.14 -7.57 16.14
C ASP A 70 1.77 -8.99 16.57
N GLN A 71 1.13 -9.76 15.68
CA GLN A 71 0.83 -11.18 15.90
C GLN A 71 2.10 -12.02 16.10
N LEU A 72 3.20 -11.74 15.39
CA LEU A 72 4.47 -12.44 15.60
C LEU A 72 5.15 -12.04 16.92
N ALA A 73 5.04 -10.77 17.31
CA ALA A 73 5.63 -10.27 18.55
C ALA A 73 4.85 -10.70 19.81
N ASN A 74 3.52 -10.77 19.71
CA ASN A 74 2.62 -10.90 20.86
C ASN A 74 1.68 -12.12 20.77
N GLY A 75 1.50 -12.72 19.59
CA GLY A 75 0.59 -13.85 19.35
C GLY A 75 1.21 -15.23 19.58
N HIS A 76 2.52 -15.30 19.84
CA HIS A 76 3.09 -16.50 20.44
C HIS A 76 2.69 -16.52 21.91
N GLY A 77 1.64 -17.28 22.22
CA GLY A 77 1.35 -17.70 23.58
C GLY A 77 2.64 -18.20 24.20
N ILE A 78 3.15 -17.42 25.16
CA ILE A 78 4.32 -17.75 25.95
C ILE A 78 4.00 -19.10 26.58
N SER A 79 4.50 -20.18 25.99
CA SER A 79 4.67 -21.42 26.73
C SER A 79 5.84 -21.19 27.66
N ASP A 80 5.54 -20.50 28.77
CA ASP A 80 6.38 -20.49 29.96
C ASP A 80 6.53 -21.94 30.38
N THR A 81 7.62 -22.61 29.99
CA THR A 81 8.39 -23.59 30.77
C THR A 81 9.27 -24.47 29.87
N GLN A 82 10.48 -24.00 29.57
CA GLN A 82 11.63 -24.89 29.69
C GLN A 82 12.84 -24.07 30.17
N PRO A 83 13.32 -24.27 31.40
CA PRO A 83 14.58 -23.70 31.83
C PRO A 83 15.71 -24.40 31.08
N PHE A 84 16.56 -23.63 30.40
CA PHE A 84 17.81 -24.16 29.86
C PHE A 84 18.76 -24.49 31.01
N SER A 85 19.23 -25.74 31.06
CA SER A 85 20.25 -26.19 32.00
C SER A 85 21.65 -25.92 31.43
N PHE A 86 22.55 -25.45 32.31
CA PHE A 86 23.98 -25.23 32.04
C PHE A 86 24.78 -26.53 32.01
#